data_AF-C3QR25-F1
#
_entry.id   AF-C3QR25-F1
#
_cell.length_a   1.000
_cell.length_b   1.000
_cell.length_c   1.000
_cell.angle_alpha   90.00
_cell.angle_beta   90.00
_cell.angle_gamma   90.00
#
_symmetry.space_group_name_H-M   'P 1'
#
loop_
_entity.id
_entity.type
_entity.pdbx_description
1 polymer ?
#
loop_
_entity_poly.entity_id
_entity_poly.type
_entity_poly.pdbx_seq_one_letter_code
_entity_poly.pdbx_strand_id
1 'polypeptide(L)'
;MKVREKYNIKKAFEAKCDWDFTIFMVMRYETIDGCTYRLKTPRLIPVHRFTLFAVTVIEASKIKKSINVLPQYVCTLTKIDENETDF
;
A
#
# COMPACT_ATOMS: atom_id res chain seq x y z
N MET A 1 28.90 1.61 23.73
CA MET A 1 28.20 0.36 23.32
C MET A 1 26.71 0.71 23.23
N LYS A 2 26.13 0.84 22.02
CA LYS A 2 24.68 1.12 21.91
C LYS A 2 23.94 -0.14 22.33
N VAL A 3 23.21 -0.06 23.44
CA VAL A 3 22.31 -1.13 23.88
C VAL A 3 21.25 -1.29 22.79
N ARG A 4 21.37 -2.36 21.98
CA ARG A 4 20.30 -2.75 21.06
C ARG A 4 19.22 -3.39 21.94
N GLU A 5 18.23 -2.59 22.31
CA GLU A 5 17.02 -3.11 22.93
C GLU A 5 16.45 -4.23 22.06
N LYS A 6 16.09 -5.34 22.71
CA LYS A 6 15.55 -6.52 22.04
C LYS A 6 14.22 -6.11 21.39
N TYR A 7 14.19 -6.00 20.07
CA TYR A 7 13.00 -5.55 19.34
C TYR A 7 11.82 -6.46 19.68
N ASN A 8 10.87 -5.92 20.42
CA ASN A 8 9.75 -6.69 20.92
C ASN A 8 8.66 -6.68 19.85
N ILE A 9 8.74 -7.68 18.95
CA ILE A 9 7.91 -7.81 17.76
C ILE A 9 6.41 -7.69 18.07
N LYS A 10 5.95 -8.23 19.21
CA LYS A 10 4.54 -8.13 19.62
C LYS A 10 4.08 -6.69 19.83
N LYS A 11 4.87 -5.88 20.55
CA LYS A 11 4.56 -4.47 20.77
C LYS A 11 4.53 -3.69 19.45
N ALA A 12 5.39 -4.03 18.51
CA ALA A 12 5.41 -3.39 17.20
C ALA A 12 4.17 -3.72 16.35
N PHE A 13 3.60 -4.92 16.48
CA PHE A 13 2.36 -5.29 15.80
C PHE A 13 1.11 -4.64 16.41
N GLU A 14 1.12 -4.40 17.71
CA GLU A 14 0.03 -3.75 18.46
C GLU A 14 0.10 -2.22 18.41
N ALA A 15 1.24 -1.65 17.99
CA ALA A 15 1.40 -0.22 17.83
C ALA A 15 0.42 0.32 16.78
N LYS A 16 -0.31 1.36 17.17
CA LYS A 16 -1.19 2.12 16.29
C LYS A 16 -0.35 3.15 15.54
N CYS A 17 -0.50 3.18 14.23
CA CYS A 17 0.17 4.13 13.36
C CYS A 17 -0.81 4.64 12.31
N ASP A 18 -0.41 5.69 11.61
CA ASP A 18 -1.19 6.24 10.52
C ASP A 18 -0.70 5.62 9.21
N TRP A 19 -1.65 5.27 8.35
CA TRP A 19 -1.39 4.52 7.14
C TRP A 19 -2.07 5.18 5.94
N ASP A 20 -1.28 5.40 4.90
CA ASP A 20 -1.77 5.78 3.60
C ASP A 20 -2.00 4.55 2.74
N PHE A 21 -3.18 4.48 2.14
CA PHE A 21 -3.57 3.45 1.20
C PHE A 21 -3.67 4.07 -0.19
N THR A 22 -3.03 3.42 -1.16
CA THR A 22 -3.16 3.78 -2.57
C THR A 22 -3.72 2.58 -3.32
N ILE A 23 -4.84 2.80 -3.99
CA ILE A 23 -5.47 1.81 -4.89
C ILE A 23 -5.05 2.15 -6.31
N PHE A 24 -4.47 1.15 -6.98
CA PHE A 24 -4.09 1.20 -8.37
C PHE A 24 -5.02 0.33 -9.20
N MET A 25 -5.46 0.83 -10.36
CA MET A 25 -6.04 0.01 -11.40
C MET A 25 -4.92 -0.64 -12.23
N VAL A 26 -5.06 -1.93 -12.50
CA VAL A 26 -4.11 -2.71 -13.30
C VAL A 26 -4.53 -2.67 -14.77
N MET A 27 -3.85 -1.85 -15.56
CA MET A 27 -4.03 -1.86 -17.01
C MET A 27 -3.19 -2.96 -17.63
N ARG A 28 -3.88 -3.90 -18.30
CA ARG A 28 -3.25 -5.01 -19.06
C ARG A 28 -3.34 -4.82 -20.57
N TYR A 29 -4.14 -3.86 -21.02
CA TYR A 29 -4.40 -3.59 -22.42
C TYR A 29 -4.26 -2.09 -22.67
N GLU A 30 -3.85 -1.75 -23.88
CA GLU A 30 -3.76 -0.39 -24.39
C GLU A 30 -4.36 -0.35 -25.79
N THR A 31 -5.12 0.70 -26.09
CA THR A 31 -5.74 0.88 -27.40
C THR A 31 -4.96 1.93 -28.18
N ILE A 32 -4.43 1.55 -29.34
CA ILE A 32 -3.67 2.42 -30.25
C ILE A 32 -4.31 2.28 -31.63
N ASP A 33 -4.72 3.41 -32.24
CA ASP A 33 -5.36 3.45 -33.55
C ASP A 33 -6.56 2.49 -33.70
N GLY A 34 -7.36 2.36 -32.64
CA GLY A 34 -8.55 1.49 -32.60
C GLY A 34 -8.25 0.00 -32.40
N CYS A 35 -6.98 -0.42 -32.41
CA CYS A 35 -6.56 -1.78 -32.11
C CYS A 35 -6.22 -1.94 -30.63
N THR A 36 -6.65 -3.05 -30.01
CA THR A 36 -6.37 -3.34 -28.59
C THR A 36 -5.18 -4.28 -28.46
N TYR A 37 -4.13 -3.82 -27.79
CA TYR A 37 -2.89 -4.56 -27.60
C TYR A 37 -2.74 -4.98 -26.14
N ARG A 38 -2.28 -6.21 -25.91
CA ARG A 38 -1.92 -6.67 -24.57
C ARG A 38 -0.54 -6.11 -24.20
N LEU A 39 -0.47 -5.45 -23.04
CA LEU A 39 0.77 -4.92 -22.49
C LEU A 39 1.67 -6.06 -22.03
N LYS A 40 2.98 -5.98 -22.36
CA LYS A 40 4.00 -6.91 -21.84
C LYS A 40 4.13 -6.82 -20.33
N THR A 41 4.10 -5.59 -19.80
CA THR A 41 4.12 -5.30 -18.36
C THR A 41 2.85 -4.54 -18.00
N PRO A 42 2.03 -5.02 -17.05
CA PRO A 42 0.87 -4.27 -16.59
C PRO A 42 1.28 -2.91 -16.05
N ARG A 43 0.53 -1.86 -16.39
CA ARG A 43 0.72 -0.52 -15.83
C ARG A 43 -0.22 -0.35 -14.64
N LEU A 44 0.28 0.28 -13.57
CA LEU A 44 -0.50 0.63 -12.39
C LEU A 44 -0.88 2.10 -12.46
N ILE A 45 -2.19 2.40 -12.50
CA ILE A 45 -2.71 3.77 -12.47
C ILE A 45 -3.32 4.02 -11.10
N PRO A 46 -2.85 5.02 -10.32
CA PRO A 46 -3.50 5.35 -9.06
C PRO A 46 -4.91 5.87 -9.34
N VAL A 47 -5.92 5.22 -8.76
CA VAL A 47 -7.34 5.59 -8.92
C VAL A 47 -7.94 6.14 -7.64
N HIS A 48 -7.40 5.78 -6.49
CA HIS A 48 -7.88 6.28 -5.22
C HIS A 48 -6.77 6.29 -4.16
N ARG A 49 -6.82 7.26 -3.25
CA ARG A 49 -5.95 7.34 -2.08
C ARG A 49 -6.77 7.75 -0.87
N PHE A 50 -6.54 7.08 0.25
CA PHE A 50 -7.17 7.41 1.52
C PHE A 50 -6.22 7.10 2.68
N THR A 51 -6.44 7.77 3.80
CA THR A 51 -5.60 7.66 5.00
C THR A 51 -6.45 7.11 6.15
N LEU A 52 -5.89 6.19 6.92
CA LEU A 52 -6.49 5.73 8.17
C LEU A 52 -5.54 5.99 9.34
N PHE A 53 -6.08 6.64 10.36
CA PHE A 53 -5.33 7.05 11.55
C PHE A 53 -5.45 6.04 12.67
N ALA A 54 -4.38 5.89 13.46
CA ALA A 54 -4.32 5.07 14.66
C ALA A 54 -4.74 3.60 14.45
N VAL A 55 -4.31 2.99 13.34
CA VAL A 55 -4.62 1.61 12.95
C VAL A 55 -3.39 0.72 13.17
N THR A 56 -3.61 -0.50 13.66
CA THR A 56 -2.52 -1.48 13.78
C THR A 56 -2.09 -2.01 12.41
N VAL A 57 -0.85 -2.47 12.29
CA VAL A 57 -0.37 -3.06 11.02
C VAL A 57 -1.19 -4.29 10.59
N ILE A 58 -1.78 -5.03 11.55
CA ILE A 58 -2.63 -6.18 11.29
C ILE A 58 -3.95 -5.74 10.63
N GLU A 59 -4.59 -4.71 11.19
CA GLU A 59 -5.83 -4.15 10.65
C GLU A 59 -5.60 -3.52 9.27
N ALA A 60 -4.52 -2.73 9.12
CA ALA A 60 -4.14 -2.16 7.84
C ALA A 60 -3.89 -3.24 6.77
N SER A 61 -3.22 -4.33 7.15
CA SER A 61 -2.99 -5.48 6.27
C SER A 61 -4.29 -6.19 5.88
N LYS A 62 -5.25 -6.31 6.79
CA LYS A 62 -6.58 -6.87 6.48
C LYS A 62 -7.31 -6.03 5.44
N ILE A 63 -7.32 -4.70 5.58
CA ILE A 63 -7.95 -3.77 4.62
C ILE A 63 -7.29 -3.87 3.25
N LYS A 64 -5.95 -3.86 3.21
CA LYS A 64 -5.20 -4.07 1.95
C LYS A 64 -5.58 -5.40 1.30
N LYS A 65 -5.66 -6.49 2.07
CA LYS A 65 -6.02 -7.82 1.55
C LYS A 65 -7.45 -7.84 1.03
N SER A 66 -8.40 -7.19 1.70
CA SER A 66 -9.80 -7.14 1.23
C SER A 66 -9.96 -6.35 -0.07
N ILE A 67 -9.09 -5.37 -0.35
CA ILE A 67 -9.11 -4.65 -1.63
C ILE A 67 -8.41 -5.45 -2.74
N ASN A 68 -7.31 -6.15 -2.41
CA ASN A 68 -6.52 -6.97 -3.34
C ASN A 68 -7.21 -8.26 -3.82
N VAL A 69 -8.48 -8.49 -3.48
CA VAL A 69 -9.27 -9.62 -4.02
C VAL A 69 -9.68 -9.40 -5.47
N LEU A 70 -9.71 -8.15 -5.93
CA LEU A 70 -10.12 -7.80 -7.28
C LEU A 70 -8.90 -7.85 -8.24
N PRO A 71 -8.91 -8.67 -9.29
CA PRO A 71 -7.76 -8.82 -10.19
C PRO A 71 -7.43 -7.55 -11.01
N GLN A 72 -8.36 -6.60 -11.02
CA GLN A 72 -8.24 -5.31 -11.69
C GLN A 72 -7.63 -4.22 -10.79
N TYR A 73 -7.52 -4.47 -9.48
CA TYR A 73 -7.05 -3.49 -8.52
C TYR A 73 -5.91 -4.04 -7.67
N VAL A 74 -4.95 -3.18 -7.35
CA VAL A 74 -3.87 -3.44 -6.40
C VAL A 74 -3.87 -2.33 -5.36
N CYS A 75 -3.99 -2.71 -4.09
CA CYS A 75 -3.83 -1.81 -2.97
C CYS A 75 -2.44 -1.95 -2.35
N THR A 76 -1.74 -0.83 -2.23
CA THR A 76 -0.52 -0.70 -1.44
C THR A 76 -0.81 0.10 -0.17
N LEU A 77 -0.02 -0.13 0.87
CA LEU A 77 -0.07 0.64 2.11
C LEU A 77 1.33 1.17 2.42
N THR A 78 1.39 2.42 2.89
CA THR A 78 2.62 3.09 3.34
C THR A 78 2.38 3.61 4.74
N LYS A 79 3.32 3.35 5.65
CA LYS A 79 3.26 3.92 7.01
C LYS A 79 3.60 5.40 6.91
N ILE A 80 2.81 6.25 7.53
CA ILE A 80 3.17 7.66 7.72
C ILE A 80 4.10 7.70 8.92
N ASP A 81 5.39 7.95 8.69
CA ASP A 81 6.34 8.22 9.76
C ASP A 81 6.48 9.75 9.92
N GLU A 82 6.13 10.26 11.10
CA GLU A 82 6.28 11.69 11.46
C GLU A 82 7.74 12.19 11.43
N ASN A 83 8.71 11.28 11.26
CA ASN A 83 10.14 11.59 11.23
C ASN A 83 10.72 11.77 9.81
N GLU A 84 9.92 11.67 8.74
CA GLU A 84 10.33 12.10 7.39
C GLU A 84 10.12 13.62 7.21
N THR A 85 10.79 14.42 8.05
CA THR A 85 11.21 15.77 7.66
C THR A 85 12.64 15.67 7.15
N ASP A 86 12.80 15.21 5.90
CA ASP A 86 14.05 15.44 5.18
C ASP A 86 13.98 16.82 4.51
N PHE A 87 14.93 17.67 4.93
CA PHE A 87 15.20 19.03 4.48
C PHE A 87 15.62 19.10 3.00
#